data_AF-A0A6G8U414-F1
#
_entry.id   AF-A0A6G8U414-F1
#
_cell.length_a   1.000
_cell.length_b   1.000
_cell.length_c   1.000
_cell.angle_alpha   90.00
_cell.angle_beta   90.00
_cell.angle_gamma   90.00
#
_symmetry.space_group_name_H-M   'P 1'
#
loop_
_entity.id
_entity.type
_entity.pdbx_description
1 polymer ?
#
loop_
_entity_poly.entity_id
_entity_poly.type
_entity_poly.pdbx_seq_one_letter_code
_entity_poly.pdbx_strand_id
1 'polypeptide(L)' 'MDRRTACLDQANAFREKALADPEHHDQWIDEAIKWLERAMEASRRAATTMEADEASPVPEPVHPAAETSTFHPRVIVRQ' A
#
# COMPACT_ATOMS: atom_id res chain seq x y z
N MET A 1 8.17 11.87 -15.65
CA MET A 1 8.79 10.59 -15.25
C MET A 1 7.85 9.91 -14.28
N ASP A 2 7.27 8.78 -14.68
CA ASP A 2 6.32 8.03 -13.87
C ASP A 2 6.99 7.30 -12.72
N ARG A 3 6.39 7.40 -11.53
CA ARG A 3 6.88 6.73 -10.32
C ARG A 3 6.97 5.21 -10.48
N ARG A 4 6.07 4.63 -11.29
CA ARG A 4 6.09 3.21 -11.67
C ARG A 4 7.35 2.87 -12.47
N THR A 5 7.67 3.67 -13.48
CA THR A 5 8.83 3.47 -14.34
C THR A 5 10.13 3.56 -13.56
N ALA A 6 10.24 4.50 -12.62
CA ALA A 6 11.39 4.61 -11.73
C ALA A 6 11.60 3.35 -10.86
N CYS A 7 10.51 2.78 -10.31
CA CYS A 7 10.61 1.57 -9.50
C CYS A 7 11.00 0.33 -10.33
N LEU A 8 10.53 0.24 -11.59
CA LEU A 8 10.91 -0.85 -12.51
C LEU A 8 12.39 -0.77 -12.91
N ASP A 9 12.89 0.42 -13.20
CA ASP A 9 14.29 0.67 -13.52
C ASP A 9 15.21 0.24 -12.36
N GLN A 10 14.80 0.60 -11.13
CA GLN A 10 15.52 0.22 -9.92
C GLN A 10 15.53 -1.30 -9.70
N ALA A 11 14.39 -1.98 -9.88
CA ALA A 11 14.32 -3.43 -9.78
C ALA A 11 15.23 -4.13 -10.81
N ASN A 12 15.32 -3.60 -12.04
CA ASN A 12 16.21 -4.12 -13.06
C ASN A 12 17.69 -3.97 -12.67
N ALA A 13 18.07 -2.79 -12.15
CA ALA A 13 19.43 -2.54 -11.69
C ALA A 13 19.86 -3.49 -10.55
N PHE A 14 18.95 -3.85 -9.64
CA PHE A 14 19.24 -4.86 -8.61
C PHE A 14 19.39 -6.26 -9.19
N ARG A 15 18.61 -6.60 -10.22
CA ARG A 15 18.72 -7.88 -10.91
C ARG A 15 20.06 -8.02 -11.65
N GLU A 16 20.54 -6.94 -12.25
CA GLU A 16 21.88 -6.90 -12.86
C GLU A 16 22.99 -7.05 -11.80
N LYS A 17 22.83 -6.43 -10.63
CA LYS A 17 23.74 -6.63 -9.50
C LYS A 17 23.72 -8.06 -8.98
N ALA A 18 22.56 -8.70 -8.92
CA ALA A 18 22.45 -10.10 -8.50
C ALA A 18 23.25 -11.03 -9.42
N LEU A 19 23.22 -10.77 -10.73
CA LEU A 19 24.01 -11.52 -11.71
C LEU A 19 25.52 -11.27 -11.59
N ALA A 20 25.92 -10.07 -11.20
CA ALA A 20 27.32 -9.70 -11.00
C ALA A 20 27.88 -10.20 -9.66
N ASP A 21 27.06 -10.24 -8.61
CA ASP A 21 27.42 -10.62 -7.25
C ASP A 21 26.60 -11.84 -6.78
N PRO A 22 26.99 -13.06 -7.18
CA PRO A 22 26.28 -14.28 -6.81
C PRO A 22 26.29 -14.56 -5.31
N GLU A 23 27.28 -14.04 -4.56
CA GLU A 23 27.36 -14.18 -3.10
C GLU A 23 26.23 -13.46 -2.36
N HIS A 24 25.70 -12.39 -2.94
CA HIS A 24 24.60 -11.60 -2.39
C HIS A 24 23.33 -11.71 -3.24
N HIS A 25 23.27 -12.73 -4.11
CA HIS A 25 22.21 -12.89 -5.09
C HIS A 25 20.82 -12.85 -4.43
N ASP A 26 20.59 -13.66 -3.40
CA ASP A 26 19.30 -13.68 -2.68
C ASP A 26 18.93 -12.31 -2.10
N GLN A 27 19.89 -11.58 -1.52
CA GLN A 27 19.65 -10.25 -0.97
C GLN A 27 19.26 -9.24 -2.06
N TRP A 28 19.92 -9.30 -3.22
CA TRP A 28 19.58 -8.43 -4.35
C TRP A 28 18.22 -8.79 -4.98
N ILE A 29 17.86 -10.07 -4.99
CA ILE A 29 16.54 -10.53 -5.41
C ILE A 29 15.46 -10.05 -4.45
N ASP A 30 15.67 -10.13 -3.12
CA ASP A 30 14.76 -9.58 -2.11
C ASP A 30 14.53 -8.07 -2.30
N GLU A 31 15.60 -7.31 -2.55
CA GLU A 31 15.48 -5.87 -2.81
C GLU A 31 14.72 -5.59 -4.12
N ALA A 32 14.99 -6.35 -5.19
CA ALA A 32 14.26 -6.22 -6.45
C ALA A 32 12.75 -6.50 -6.27
N ILE A 33 12.38 -7.50 -5.47
CA ILE A 33 10.98 -7.82 -5.16
C ILE A 33 10.31 -6.65 -4.45
N LYS A 34 10.94 -6.06 -3.43
CA LYS A 34 10.40 -4.88 -2.73
C LYS A 34 10.13 -3.72 -3.68
N TRP A 35 11.01 -3.48 -4.65
CA TRP A 35 10.81 -2.44 -5.66
C TRP A 35 9.65 -2.76 -6.61
N LEU A 36 9.46 -4.03 -7.00
CA LEU A 36 8.31 -4.46 -7.81
C LEU A 36 6.99 -4.31 -7.06
N GLU A 37 6.94 -4.67 -5.78
CA GLU A 37 5.75 -4.48 -4.94
C GLU A 37 5.36 -3.00 -4.82
N ARG A 38 6.36 -2.14 -4.65
CA ARG A 38 6.17 -0.68 -4.60
C ARG A 38 5.74 -0.09 -5.94
N ALA A 39 6.21 -0.66 -7.05
CA ALA A 39 5.74 -0.32 -8.40
C ALA A 39 4.27 -0.69 -8.61
N MET A 40 3.85 -1.87 -8.12
CA MET A 40 2.46 -2.31 -8.16
C MET A 40 1.56 -1.45 -7.28
N GLU A 41 1.99 -1.08 -6.08
CA GLU A 41 1.24 -0.15 -5.22
C GLU A 41 1.07 1.22 -5.89
N ALA A 42 2.15 1.75 -6.48
CA ALA A 42 2.08 3.00 -7.24
C ALA A 42 1.09 2.90 -8.41
N SER A 43 1.05 1.77 -9.10
CA SER A 43 0.08 1.51 -10.16
C SER A 43 -1.35 1.42 -9.64
N ARG A 44 -1.58 0.78 -8.49
CA ARG A 44 -2.91 0.70 -7.86
C ARG A 44 -3.40 2.09 -7.47
N ARG A 45 -2.55 2.92 -6.85
CA ARG A 45 -2.90 4.30 -6.50
C ARG A 45 -3.22 5.12 -7.74
N ALA A 46 -2.41 5.00 -8.81
CA ALA A 46 -2.69 5.68 -10.07
C ALA A 46 -4.05 5.26 -10.67
N ALA A 47 -4.37 3.96 -10.67
CA ALA A 47 -5.66 3.45 -11.13
C ALA A 47 -6.84 3.97 -10.27
N THR A 48 -6.70 3.99 -8.94
CA THR A 48 -7.73 4.53 -8.03
C THR A 48 -7.94 6.04 -8.18
N THR A 49 -6.90 6.78 -8.58
CA THR A 49 -7.04 8.23 -8.81
C THR A 49 -7.83 8.52 -10.09
N MET A 50 -7.81 7.61 -11.07
CA MET A 50 -8.58 7.76 -12.31
C MET A 50 -10.08 7.50 -12.10
N GLU A 51 -10.45 6.61 -11.19
CA GLU A 51 -11.86 6.32 -10.83
C GLU A 51 -12.49 7.42 -9.94
N ALA A 52 -11.66 8.23 -9.26
CA ALA A 52 -12.14 9.28 -8.36
C ALA A 52 -12.52 10.60 -9.08
N ASP A 53 -12.15 10.76 -10.35
CA ASP A 53 -12.49 11.95 -11.15
C ASP A 53 -13.91 11.87 -11.75
N GLU A 54 -14.54 10.69 -11.76
CA GLU A 54 -15.96 10.49 -12.12
C GLU A 54 -16.85 10.28 -10.88
N ALA A 55 -16.47 10.84 -9.73
CA ALA A 55 -17.35 10.97 -8.59
C ALA A 55 -17.32 12.42 -8.11
N SER A 56 -18.15 13.24 -8.77
CA SER A 56 -18.45 14.60 -8.30
C SER A 56 -18.79 14.57 -6.80
N PRO A 57 -18.17 15.43 -5.97
CA PRO A 57 -18.50 15.53 -4.56
C PRO A 57 -19.85 16.23 -4.44
N VAL A 58 -20.88 15.52 -4.01
CA VAL A 58 -22.03 16.16 -3.35
C VAL A 58 -21.65 16.29 -1.87
N PRO A 59 -21.35 17.50 -1.37
CA PRO A 59 -21.30 17.72 0.06
C PRO A 59 -22.74 17.91 0.55
N GLU A 60 -23.27 16.95 1.29
CA GLU A 60 -24.39 17.22 2.20
C GLU A 60 -23.86 17.23 3.63
N PRO A 61 -23.85 18.39 4.33
CA PRO A 61 -23.40 18.50 5.70
C PRO A 61 -24.59 18.62 6.65
N VAL A 62 -24.94 17.58 7.43
CA VAL A 62 -25.73 17.62 8.68
C VAL A 62 -25.99 16.17 9.14
N HIS A 63 -25.74 15.63 10.34
CA HIS A 63 -25.47 16.07 11.71
C HIS A 63 -24.76 14.93 12.49
N PRO A 64 -24.11 15.20 13.64
CA PRO A 64 -23.51 14.17 14.49
C PRO A 64 -24.56 13.56 15.44
N ALA A 65 -24.88 12.28 15.26
CA ALA A 65 -25.55 11.49 16.30
C ALA A 65 -24.48 10.78 17.13
N ALA A 66 -24.22 11.35 18.31
CA ALA A 66 -23.50 10.69 19.38
C ALA A 66 -24.27 9.43 19.80
N GLU A 67 -23.88 8.27 19.27
CA GLU A 67 -24.22 7.00 19.90
C GLU A 67 -23.03 6.57 20.75
N THR A 68 -23.15 6.97 22.02
CA THR A 68 -22.41 6.45 23.17
C THR A 68 -22.37 4.93 23.07
N SER A 69 -21.27 4.38 22.55
CA SER A 69 -20.96 2.96 22.71
C SER A 69 -20.70 2.72 24.19
N THR A 70 -21.76 2.42 24.93
CA THR A 70 -21.70 1.94 26.30
C THR A 70 -20.93 0.62 26.29
N PHE A 71 -19.67 0.69 26.69
CA PHE A 71 -18.81 -0.44 26.94
C PHE A 71 -19.34 -1.14 28.21
N HIS A 72 -20.06 -2.25 28.07
CA HIS A 72 -20.50 -3.04 29.22
C HIS A 72 -19.44 -4.10 29.57
N PRO A 73 -18.74 -4.01 30.73
CA PRO A 73 -17.94 -5.12 31.21
C PRO A 73 -18.85 -6.20 31.81
N ARG A 74 -18.96 -7.37 31.16
CA ARG A 74 -19.54 -8.57 31.80
C ARG A 74 -18.54 -9.12 32.80
N VAL A 75 -18.72 -8.76 34.07
CA VAL A 75 -18.13 -9.46 35.21
C VAL A 75 -18.82 -10.82 35.33
N ILE A 76 -18.10 -11.90 35.02
CA ILE A 76 -18.56 -13.25 35.34
C ILE A 76 -18.07 -13.55 36.76
N VAL A 77 -18.99 -13.48 37.73
CA VAL A 77 -18.75 -13.92 39.10
C VAL A 77 -18.84 -15.47 39.13
N ARG A 78 -17.87 -16.09 39.79
CA ARG A 78 -17.82 -17.55 40.05
C ARG A 78 -18.78 -17.90 41.19
N GLN A 79 -19.47 -19.03 41.08
CA GLN A 79 -19.94 -19.82 42.22
C GLN A 79 -19.45 -21.25 42.05
#